data_AF-A0A9D5YX82-F1
#
_entry.id   AF-A0A9D5YX82-F1
#
_cell.length_a   1.000
_cell.length_b   1.000
_cell.length_c   1.000
_cell.angle_alpha   90.00
_cell.angle_beta   90.00
_cell.angle_gamma   90.00
#
_symmetry.space_group_name_H-M   'P 1'
#
loop_
_entity.id
_entity.type
_entity.pdbx_description
1 polymer ?
#
loop_
_entity_poly.entity_id
_entity_poly.type
_entity_poly.pdbx_seq_one_letter_code
_entity_poly.pdbx_strand_id
1 'polypeptide(L)'
;GIEYGDMQLICEAYNIMKNGLGMSADEMHEVLKEWNLGDLDSYLIEISRDILAKKDEDGTPLVDKILDTAGQKGTGKWTVINSQDLGIPITLMAEAVYSRFVSALKDERVKAARKLKGPKPNLTAIAANPVKKKQFIEDIKDALYASKIVSYAQGYQLMRAAAKEYGWHLNNGGIALMWRGGCIIRSAFLGKIKEAFDKNPELVNLLLDPFFKEAVAQAQAGWRRVVGTAVVLGIPVPAMSSALGYYDGYRSERLPANLLQAQRDYFGAHTYERVDKPRGQFFHTNWTGRGGATASSTYTV
;
A
#
# COMPACT_ATOMS: atom_id res chain seq x y z
N GLY A 1 0.11 9.41 -7.67
CA GLY A 1 -0.14 8.46 -6.58
C GLY A 1 0.32 7.06 -6.94
N ILE A 2 -0.45 6.34 -7.75
CA ILE A 2 -0.26 4.90 -8.03
C ILE A 2 1.18 4.54 -8.42
N GLU A 3 1.81 5.28 -9.32
CA GLU A 3 3.21 5.07 -9.70
C GLU A 3 4.17 5.02 -8.50
N TYR A 4 3.98 5.91 -7.52
CA TYR A 4 4.84 5.95 -6.33
C TYR A 4 4.62 4.69 -5.48
N GLY A 5 3.37 4.25 -5.38
CA GLY A 5 3.01 3.00 -4.71
C GLY A 5 3.68 1.79 -5.35
N ASP A 6 3.57 1.63 -6.66
CA ASP A 6 4.18 0.52 -7.40
C ASP A 6 5.70 0.49 -7.23
N MET A 7 6.37 1.64 -7.40
CA MET A 7 7.83 1.74 -7.19
C MET A 7 8.22 1.36 -5.76
N GLN A 8 7.48 1.84 -4.76
CA GLN A 8 7.78 1.56 -3.35
C GLN A 8 7.59 0.07 -3.02
N LEU A 9 6.55 -0.57 -3.53
CA LEU A 9 6.34 -2.02 -3.36
C LEU A 9 7.51 -2.82 -3.93
N ILE A 10 7.98 -2.47 -5.13
CA ILE A 10 9.13 -3.14 -5.76
C ILE A 10 10.40 -2.92 -4.94
N CYS A 11 10.60 -1.72 -4.40
CA CYS A 11 11.72 -1.43 -3.49
C CYS A 11 11.66 -2.26 -2.20
N GLU A 12 10.47 -2.50 -1.66
CA GLU A 12 10.29 -3.36 -0.47
C GLU A 12 10.61 -4.82 -0.78
N ALA A 13 10.13 -5.35 -1.91
CA ALA A 13 10.49 -6.69 -2.37
C ALA A 13 12.02 -6.83 -2.58
N TYR A 14 12.65 -5.86 -3.23
CA TYR A 14 14.11 -5.77 -3.37
C TYR A 14 14.82 -5.77 -2.02
N ASN A 15 14.37 -4.96 -1.07
CA ASN A 15 14.97 -4.85 0.26
C ASN A 15 14.90 -6.18 1.03
N ILE A 16 13.77 -6.87 0.96
CA ILE A 16 13.59 -8.19 1.59
C ILE A 16 14.52 -9.23 0.95
N MET A 17 14.61 -9.27 -0.39
CA MET A 17 15.51 -10.19 -1.09
C MET A 17 17.00 -9.90 -0.78
N LYS A 18 17.40 -8.63 -0.84
CA LYS A 18 18.78 -8.22 -0.61
C LYS A 18 19.20 -8.36 0.85
N ASN A 19 18.54 -7.63 1.75
CA ASN A 19 18.97 -7.56 3.15
C ASN A 19 18.47 -8.77 3.93
N GLY A 20 17.23 -9.21 3.67
CA GLY A 20 16.66 -10.42 4.27
C GLY A 20 17.33 -11.70 3.79
N LEU A 21 17.19 -12.03 2.50
CA LEU A 21 17.67 -13.30 1.94
C LEU A 21 19.15 -13.29 1.55
N GLY A 22 19.82 -12.14 1.58
CA GLY A 22 21.24 -12.03 1.20
C GLY A 22 21.48 -12.21 -0.31
N MET A 23 20.46 -11.96 -1.14
CA MET A 23 20.57 -12.17 -2.58
C MET A 23 21.42 -11.09 -3.26
N SER A 24 22.23 -11.51 -4.21
CA SER A 24 22.97 -10.64 -5.13
C SER A 24 22.04 -9.95 -6.14
N ALA A 25 22.52 -8.87 -6.76
CA ALA A 25 21.78 -8.20 -7.83
C ALA A 25 21.43 -9.13 -8.99
N ASP A 26 22.32 -10.06 -9.33
CA ASP A 26 22.12 -11.02 -10.42
C ASP A 26 21.06 -12.09 -10.07
N GLU A 27 21.04 -12.59 -8.83
CA GLU A 27 19.95 -13.47 -8.37
C GLU A 27 18.59 -12.74 -8.38
N MET A 28 18.55 -11.49 -7.93
CA MET A 28 17.31 -10.70 -7.94
C MET A 28 16.86 -10.35 -9.35
N HIS A 29 17.79 -10.14 -10.30
CA HIS A 29 17.49 -9.95 -11.71
C HIS A 29 16.68 -11.14 -12.28
N GLU A 30 17.14 -12.38 -12.05
CA GLU A 30 16.42 -13.57 -12.54
C GLU A 30 15.04 -13.71 -11.90
N VAL A 31 14.88 -13.37 -10.61
CA VAL A 31 13.56 -13.35 -9.96
C VAL A 31 12.61 -12.35 -10.61
N LEU A 32 13.04 -11.09 -10.81
CA LEU A 32 12.19 -10.07 -11.43
C LEU A 32 11.88 -10.40 -12.90
N LYS A 33 12.82 -11.05 -13.60
CA LYS A 33 12.61 -11.57 -14.96
C LYS A 33 11.50 -12.63 -14.98
N GLU A 34 11.51 -13.58 -14.04
CA GLU A 34 10.44 -14.58 -13.92
C GLU A 34 9.10 -13.92 -13.58
N TRP A 35 9.08 -12.98 -12.64
CA TRP A 35 7.86 -12.26 -12.26
C TRP A 35 7.25 -11.48 -13.43
N ASN A 36 8.09 -10.91 -14.30
CA ASN A 36 7.63 -10.16 -15.47
C ASN A 36 7.00 -11.03 -16.57
N LEU A 37 7.09 -12.36 -16.47
CA LEU A 37 6.42 -13.29 -17.40
C LEU A 37 5.02 -13.69 -16.92
N GLY A 38 4.64 -13.31 -15.69
CA GLY A 38 3.35 -13.67 -15.08
C GLY A 38 2.49 -12.46 -14.74
N ASP A 39 1.74 -12.55 -13.63
CA ASP A 39 0.76 -11.54 -13.21
C ASP A 39 1.36 -10.16 -12.91
N LEU A 40 2.69 -10.09 -12.73
CA LEU A 40 3.43 -8.86 -12.48
C LEU A 40 4.03 -8.24 -13.76
N ASP A 41 3.71 -8.77 -14.95
CA ASP A 41 4.09 -8.17 -16.23
C ASP A 41 3.74 -6.68 -16.26
N SER A 42 4.79 -5.88 -16.17
CA SER A 42 4.70 -4.43 -16.11
C SER A 42 6.01 -3.77 -16.45
N TYR A 43 5.92 -2.56 -17.00
CA TYR A 43 7.12 -1.78 -17.31
C TYR A 43 8.01 -1.54 -16.09
N LEU A 44 7.43 -1.32 -14.91
CA LEU A 44 8.22 -1.07 -13.70
C LEU A 44 8.99 -2.32 -13.22
N ILE A 45 8.44 -3.53 -13.38
CA ILE A 45 9.18 -4.76 -13.09
C ILE A 45 10.28 -4.98 -14.14
N GLU A 46 9.97 -4.76 -15.42
CA GLU A 46 10.93 -4.84 -16.53
C GLU A 46 12.15 -3.94 -16.31
N ILE A 47 11.96 -2.65 -16.03
CA ILE A 47 13.10 -1.75 -15.80
C ILE A 47 13.82 -2.07 -14.49
N SER A 48 13.13 -2.57 -13.47
CA SER A 48 13.76 -2.96 -12.21
C SER A 48 14.69 -4.16 -12.41
N ARG A 49 14.25 -5.14 -13.21
CA ARG A 49 15.08 -6.24 -13.69
C ARG A 49 16.34 -5.72 -14.40
N ASP A 50 16.18 -4.79 -15.34
CA ASP A 50 17.30 -4.27 -16.14
C ASP A 50 18.28 -3.43 -15.30
N ILE A 51 17.77 -2.65 -14.35
CA ILE A 51 18.58 -1.87 -13.40
C ILE A 51 19.47 -2.79 -12.56
N LEU A 52 18.95 -3.93 -12.10
CA LEU A 52 19.73 -4.90 -11.32
C LEU A 52 20.88 -5.54 -12.12
N ALA A 53 20.73 -5.67 -13.43
CA ALA A 53 21.78 -6.21 -14.32
C ALA A 53 22.86 -5.16 -14.67
N LYS A 54 22.59 -3.86 -14.45
CA LYS A 54 23.54 -2.81 -14.81
C LYS A 54 24.76 -2.83 -13.90
N LYS A 55 25.92 -3.12 -14.47
CA LYS A 55 27.23 -3.00 -13.82
C LYS A 55 27.81 -1.59 -14.01
N ASP A 56 28.58 -1.14 -13.02
CA ASP A 56 29.44 0.04 -13.08
C ASP A 56 30.80 -0.29 -13.74
N GLU A 57 31.66 0.70 -13.93
CA GLU A 57 32.98 0.55 -14.59
C GLU A 57 33.90 -0.49 -13.91
N ASP A 58 33.76 -0.69 -12.60
CA ASP A 58 34.51 -1.68 -11.84
C ASP A 58 33.86 -3.08 -11.79
N GLY A 59 32.77 -3.28 -12.53
CA GLY A 59 32.04 -4.55 -12.62
C GLY A 59 31.07 -4.82 -11.47
N THR A 60 30.97 -3.94 -10.47
CA THR A 60 29.98 -4.08 -9.38
C THR A 60 28.59 -3.57 -9.79
N PRO A 61 27.48 -4.03 -9.18
CA PRO A 61 26.14 -3.54 -9.51
C PRO A 61 26.00 -2.03 -9.25
N LEU A 62 25.63 -1.25 -10.28
CA LEU A 62 25.53 0.21 -10.18
C LEU A 62 24.52 0.64 -9.11
N VAL A 63 23.42 -0.10 -8.97
CA VAL A 63 22.37 0.18 -7.98
C VAL A 63 22.89 0.23 -6.53
N ASP A 64 23.96 -0.50 -6.22
CA ASP A 64 24.54 -0.54 -4.87
C ASP A 64 25.35 0.72 -4.54
N LYS A 65 25.69 1.53 -5.56
CA LYS A 65 26.42 2.79 -5.44
C LYS A 65 25.53 4.02 -5.45
N ILE A 66 24.25 3.86 -5.79
CA ILE A 66 23.30 4.98 -5.85
C ILE A 66 22.96 5.44 -4.43
N LEU A 67 23.00 6.76 -4.21
CA LEU A 67 22.57 7.36 -2.95
C LEU A 67 21.07 7.10 -2.71
N ASP A 68 20.74 6.55 -1.55
CA ASP A 68 19.38 6.18 -1.12
C ASP A 68 18.55 7.39 -0.65
N THR A 69 18.48 8.43 -1.49
CA THR A 69 17.68 9.64 -1.30
C THR A 69 16.76 9.85 -2.49
N ALA A 70 15.50 9.46 -2.36
CA ALA A 70 14.54 9.57 -3.45
C ALA A 70 14.01 11.00 -3.61
N GLY A 71 14.23 11.57 -4.80
CA GLY A 71 13.59 12.83 -5.19
C GLY A 71 12.08 12.67 -5.47
N GLN A 72 11.38 13.81 -5.54
CA GLN A 72 10.00 13.88 -6.03
C GLN A 72 9.71 15.25 -6.63
N LYS A 73 8.80 15.29 -7.62
CA LYS A 73 8.33 16.54 -8.25
C LYS A 73 6.98 17.02 -7.71
N GLY A 74 6.45 16.38 -6.66
CA GLY A 74 5.24 16.80 -5.94
C GLY A 74 3.92 16.14 -6.37
N THR A 75 3.84 15.54 -7.55
CA THR A 75 2.59 14.91 -8.05
C THR A 75 2.08 13.76 -7.17
N GLY A 76 2.99 12.98 -6.58
CA GLY A 76 2.63 11.96 -5.58
C GLY A 76 2.01 12.58 -4.32
N LYS A 77 2.62 13.66 -3.81
CA LYS A 77 2.14 14.43 -2.66
C LYS A 77 0.75 15.01 -2.91
N TRP A 78 0.47 15.54 -4.10
CA TRP A 78 -0.86 16.07 -4.44
C TRP A 78 -1.95 15.00 -4.38
N THR A 79 -1.67 13.77 -4.79
CA THR A 79 -2.64 12.66 -4.61
C THR A 79 -2.97 12.44 -3.14
N VAL A 80 -1.96 12.49 -2.26
CA VAL A 80 -2.14 12.34 -0.80
C VAL A 80 -2.94 13.49 -0.21
N ILE A 81 -2.62 14.74 -0.56
CA ILE A 81 -3.36 15.93 -0.10
C ILE A 81 -4.82 15.82 -0.53
N ASN A 82 -5.10 15.57 -1.81
CA ASN A 82 -6.46 15.46 -2.31
C ASN A 82 -7.25 14.33 -1.63
N SER A 83 -6.59 13.23 -1.27
CA SER A 83 -7.27 12.16 -0.53
C SER A 83 -7.66 12.54 0.89
N GLN A 84 -6.89 13.43 1.54
CA GLN A 84 -7.23 13.97 2.85
C GLN A 84 -8.40 14.93 2.71
N ASP A 85 -8.40 15.79 1.70
CA ASP A 85 -9.51 16.71 1.40
C ASP A 85 -10.82 15.94 1.14
N LEU A 86 -10.75 14.83 0.41
CA LEU A 86 -11.90 13.99 0.07
C LEU A 86 -12.24 12.92 1.12
N GLY A 87 -11.46 12.78 2.19
CA GLY A 87 -11.66 11.77 3.24
C GLY A 87 -11.52 10.31 2.77
N ILE A 88 -10.64 10.04 1.79
CA ILE A 88 -10.44 8.70 1.22
C ILE A 88 -9.10 8.08 1.67
N PRO A 89 -9.10 6.84 2.23
CA PRO A 89 -7.92 6.23 2.80
C PRO A 89 -7.01 5.58 1.73
N ILE A 90 -6.18 6.37 1.04
CA ILE A 90 -5.17 5.87 0.09
C ILE A 90 -3.84 5.51 0.77
N THR A 91 -3.92 4.74 1.86
CA THR A 91 -2.83 4.53 2.83
C THR A 91 -1.51 4.10 2.20
N LEU A 92 -1.52 3.19 1.21
CA LEU A 92 -0.29 2.72 0.57
C LEU A 92 0.40 3.85 -0.21
N MET A 93 -0.35 4.64 -0.98
CA MET A 93 0.20 5.76 -1.73
C MET A 93 0.76 6.84 -0.80
N ALA A 94 0.13 7.05 0.37
CA ALA A 94 0.65 7.95 1.39
C ALA A 94 1.98 7.44 1.97
N GLU A 95 2.06 6.16 2.32
CA GLU A 95 3.30 5.54 2.80
C GLU A 95 4.41 5.56 1.74
N ALA A 96 4.07 5.43 0.46
CA ALA A 96 5.05 5.58 -0.62
C ALA A 96 5.60 7.01 -0.71
N VAL A 97 4.78 8.03 -0.45
CA VAL A 97 5.25 9.43 -0.37
C VAL A 97 6.11 9.63 0.88
N TYR A 98 5.69 9.16 2.05
CA TYR A 98 6.46 9.29 3.29
C TYR A 98 7.77 8.51 3.27
N SER A 99 7.81 7.35 2.62
CA SER A 99 9.05 6.57 2.43
C SER A 99 10.11 7.37 1.68
N ARG A 100 9.71 8.20 0.69
CA ARG A 100 10.63 9.14 0.03
C ARG A 100 11.15 10.19 1.01
N PHE A 101 10.28 10.73 1.86
CA PHE A 101 10.69 11.76 2.84
C PHE A 101 11.68 11.18 3.85
N VAL A 102 11.41 9.97 4.37
CA VAL A 102 12.34 9.24 5.25
C VAL A 102 13.68 9.00 4.55
N SER A 103 13.67 8.63 3.26
CA SER A 103 14.91 8.45 2.51
C SER A 103 15.73 9.74 2.41
N ALA A 104 15.09 10.90 2.25
CA ALA A 104 15.75 12.20 2.17
C ALA A 104 16.43 12.62 3.49
N LEU A 105 15.99 12.11 4.64
CA LEU A 105 16.62 12.31 5.95
C LEU A 105 17.90 11.47 6.13
N LYS A 106 18.75 11.38 5.09
CA LYS A 106 19.90 10.47 5.05
C LYS A 106 20.87 10.68 6.21
N ASP A 107 21.29 11.91 6.47
CA ASP A 107 22.24 12.21 7.54
C ASP A 107 21.67 11.91 8.93
N GLU A 108 20.37 12.16 9.12
CA GLU A 108 19.67 11.80 10.35
C GLU A 108 19.60 10.28 10.52
N ARG A 109 19.25 9.53 9.46
CA ARG A 109 19.19 8.06 9.49
C ARG A 109 20.56 7.45 9.81
N VAL A 110 21.65 7.98 9.23
CA VAL A 110 23.01 7.52 9.52
C VAL A 110 23.38 7.75 10.98
N LYS A 111 23.04 8.92 11.56
CA LYS A 111 23.25 9.20 12.98
C LYS A 111 22.38 8.30 13.87
N ALA A 112 21.12 8.11 13.51
CA ALA A 112 20.17 7.29 14.24
C ALA A 112 20.58 5.81 14.28
N ALA A 113 21.04 5.23 13.17
CA ALA A 113 21.46 3.84 13.06
C ALA A 113 22.60 3.44 14.02
N ARG A 114 23.43 4.42 14.44
CA ARG A 114 24.48 4.19 15.44
C ARG A 114 23.91 4.00 16.85
N LYS A 115 22.81 4.68 17.16
CA LYS A 115 22.20 4.79 18.50
C LYS A 115 21.01 3.86 18.70
N LEU A 116 20.14 3.73 17.70
CA LEU A 116 18.94 2.91 17.75
C LEU A 116 19.29 1.49 17.32
N LYS A 117 19.06 0.52 18.21
CA LYS A 117 19.26 -0.90 17.92
C LYS A 117 17.94 -1.57 17.56
N GLY A 118 18.00 -2.53 16.65
CA GLY A 118 16.88 -3.37 16.25
C GLY A 118 17.34 -4.81 16.02
N PRO A 119 16.41 -5.72 15.71
CA PRO A 119 16.75 -7.05 15.23
C PRO A 119 17.64 -6.98 13.98
N LYS A 120 18.39 -8.06 13.72
CA LYS A 120 19.17 -8.16 12.48
C LYS A 120 18.22 -8.53 11.34
N PRO A 121 18.27 -7.81 10.21
CA PRO A 121 17.37 -8.05 9.09
C PRO A 121 17.81 -9.27 8.26
N ASN A 122 18.25 -10.38 8.87
CA ASN A 122 18.77 -11.55 8.17
C ASN A 122 17.86 -12.78 8.30
N LEU A 123 17.50 -13.36 7.16
CA LEU A 123 16.66 -14.56 7.06
C LEU A 123 17.51 -15.83 6.91
N THR A 124 18.59 -15.96 7.69
CA THR A 124 19.60 -17.00 7.48
C THR A 124 19.01 -18.43 7.45
N ALA A 125 18.03 -18.73 8.32
CA ALA A 125 17.38 -20.04 8.34
C ALA A 125 16.51 -20.33 7.10
N ILE A 126 15.94 -19.30 6.48
CA ILE A 126 15.19 -19.42 5.22
C ILE A 126 16.17 -19.49 4.05
N ALA A 127 17.14 -18.59 4.01
CA ALA A 127 18.13 -18.46 2.93
C ALA A 127 19.02 -19.71 2.79
N ALA A 128 19.38 -20.36 3.90
CA ALA A 128 20.22 -21.56 3.89
C ALA A 128 19.52 -22.82 3.34
N ASN A 129 18.20 -22.80 3.19
CA ASN A 129 17.43 -23.92 2.66
C ASN A 129 16.82 -23.54 1.30
N PRO A 130 17.26 -24.12 0.17
CA PRO A 130 16.79 -23.73 -1.17
C PRO A 130 15.27 -23.81 -1.35
N VAL A 131 14.61 -24.81 -0.75
CA VAL A 131 13.16 -24.97 -0.83
C VAL A 131 12.45 -23.85 -0.07
N LYS A 132 12.92 -23.53 1.15
CA LYS A 132 12.36 -22.42 1.93
C LYS A 132 12.64 -21.06 1.28
N LYS A 133 13.85 -20.84 0.76
CA LYS A 133 14.24 -19.63 0.02
C LYS A 133 13.31 -19.43 -1.17
N LYS A 134 13.10 -20.46 -2.00
CA LYS A 134 12.19 -20.40 -3.15
C LYS A 134 10.75 -20.09 -2.72
N GLN A 135 10.23 -20.80 -1.72
CA GLN A 135 8.87 -20.53 -1.22
C GLN A 135 8.73 -19.09 -0.70
N PHE A 136 9.72 -18.57 0.01
CA PHE A 136 9.67 -17.21 0.53
C PHE A 136 9.77 -16.16 -0.57
N ILE A 137 10.46 -16.44 -1.69
CA ILE A 137 10.45 -15.58 -2.88
C ILE A 137 9.03 -15.53 -3.49
N GLU A 138 8.33 -16.66 -3.58
CA GLU A 138 6.92 -16.65 -4.01
C GLU A 138 6.03 -15.90 -3.01
N ASP A 139 6.30 -16.01 -1.69
CA ASP A 139 5.56 -15.24 -0.70
C ASP A 139 5.78 -13.72 -0.87
N ILE A 140 6.98 -13.29 -1.27
CA ILE A 140 7.28 -11.87 -1.60
C ILE A 140 6.51 -11.44 -2.84
N LYS A 141 6.42 -12.30 -3.86
CA LYS A 141 5.62 -12.06 -5.07
C LYS A 141 4.14 -11.87 -4.73
N ASP A 142 3.59 -12.76 -3.89
CA ASP A 142 2.22 -12.66 -3.37
C ASP A 142 1.99 -11.35 -2.62
N ALA A 143 2.92 -10.98 -1.73
CA ALA A 143 2.85 -9.74 -0.96
C ALA A 143 2.84 -8.50 -1.87
N LEU A 144 3.72 -8.48 -2.87
CA LEU A 144 3.81 -7.41 -3.85
C LEU A 144 2.51 -7.31 -4.67
N TYR A 145 2.02 -8.44 -5.20
CA TYR A 145 0.85 -8.47 -6.06
C TYR A 145 -0.44 -8.07 -5.31
N ALA A 146 -0.67 -8.64 -4.12
CA ALA A 146 -1.83 -8.27 -3.30
C ALA A 146 -1.80 -6.79 -2.89
N SER A 147 -0.62 -6.28 -2.52
CA SER A 147 -0.47 -4.86 -2.16
C SER A 147 -0.69 -3.95 -3.37
N LYS A 148 -0.24 -4.35 -4.56
CA LYS A 148 -0.52 -3.63 -5.81
C LYS A 148 -2.03 -3.56 -6.07
N ILE A 149 -2.75 -4.67 -5.94
CA ILE A 149 -4.22 -4.69 -6.06
C ILE A 149 -4.87 -3.67 -5.11
N VAL A 150 -4.43 -3.64 -3.85
CA VAL A 150 -4.92 -2.66 -2.86
C VAL A 150 -4.62 -1.22 -3.27
N SER A 151 -3.40 -0.92 -3.73
CA SER A 151 -3.02 0.42 -4.20
C SER A 151 -3.95 0.93 -5.32
N TYR A 152 -4.25 0.07 -6.31
CA TYR A 152 -5.17 0.42 -7.38
C TYR A 152 -6.62 0.53 -6.91
N ALA A 153 -7.08 -0.36 -6.01
CA ALA A 153 -8.40 -0.26 -5.40
C ALA A 153 -8.60 1.08 -4.68
N GLN A 154 -7.59 1.51 -3.90
CA GLN A 154 -7.55 2.81 -3.24
C GLN A 154 -7.57 3.97 -4.24
N GLY A 155 -6.80 3.88 -5.33
CA GLY A 155 -6.76 4.89 -6.38
C GLY A 155 -8.12 5.08 -7.07
N TYR A 156 -8.82 3.99 -7.39
CA TYR A 156 -10.15 4.05 -7.98
C TYR A 156 -11.22 4.54 -7.01
N GLN A 157 -11.11 4.23 -5.71
CA GLN A 157 -11.98 4.85 -4.69
C GLN A 157 -11.78 6.36 -4.62
N LEU A 158 -10.54 6.85 -4.70
CA LEU A 158 -10.25 8.27 -4.73
C LEU A 158 -10.87 8.94 -5.97
N MET A 159 -10.69 8.34 -7.15
CA MET A 159 -11.30 8.85 -8.38
C MET A 159 -12.83 8.86 -8.32
N ARG A 160 -13.45 7.83 -7.73
CA ARG A 160 -14.89 7.77 -7.53
C ARG A 160 -15.38 8.87 -6.56
N ALA A 161 -14.64 9.13 -5.48
CA ALA A 161 -14.97 10.21 -4.55
C ALA A 161 -14.83 11.59 -5.23
N ALA A 162 -13.75 11.80 -5.98
CA ALA A 162 -13.54 13.02 -6.76
C ALA A 162 -14.63 13.22 -7.82
N ALA A 163 -15.04 12.15 -8.52
CA ALA A 163 -16.14 12.20 -9.48
C ALA A 163 -17.44 12.69 -8.83
N LYS A 164 -17.74 12.19 -7.62
CA LYS A 164 -18.91 12.62 -6.85
C LYS A 164 -18.78 14.09 -6.40
N GLU A 165 -17.65 14.48 -5.81
CA GLU A 165 -17.43 15.83 -5.28
C GLU A 165 -17.50 16.89 -6.38
N TYR A 166 -16.85 16.62 -7.53
CA TYR A 166 -16.71 17.58 -8.62
C TYR A 166 -17.76 17.43 -9.72
N GLY A 167 -18.74 16.52 -9.56
CA GLY A 167 -19.79 16.27 -10.54
C GLY A 167 -19.28 15.73 -11.89
N TRP A 168 -18.18 14.97 -11.88
CA TRP A 168 -17.62 14.39 -13.10
C TRP A 168 -18.20 13.01 -13.39
N HIS A 169 -18.38 12.71 -14.67
CA HIS A 169 -18.73 11.38 -15.15
C HIS A 169 -17.49 10.66 -15.67
N LEU A 170 -16.76 10.00 -14.76
CA LEU A 170 -15.53 9.29 -15.10
C LEU A 170 -15.82 7.92 -15.70
N ASN A 171 -15.26 7.64 -16.87
CA ASN A 171 -15.25 6.31 -17.45
C ASN A 171 -14.07 5.49 -16.87
N ASN A 172 -14.31 4.75 -15.78
CA ASN A 172 -13.28 4.00 -15.06
C ASN A 172 -12.56 2.94 -15.92
N GLY A 173 -13.31 2.23 -16.78
CA GLY A 173 -12.74 1.29 -17.75
C GLY A 173 -11.90 1.99 -18.83
N GLY A 174 -12.36 3.15 -19.30
CA GLY A 174 -11.62 4.01 -20.23
C GLY A 174 -10.32 4.53 -19.62
N ILE A 175 -10.33 4.94 -18.34
CA ILE A 175 -9.12 5.34 -17.60
C ILE A 175 -8.12 4.17 -17.51
N ALA A 176 -8.60 2.96 -17.18
CA ALA A 176 -7.75 1.77 -17.15
C ALA A 176 -7.10 1.50 -18.51
N LEU A 177 -7.88 1.65 -19.59
CA LEU A 177 -7.40 1.48 -20.96
C LEU A 177 -6.34 2.52 -21.33
N MET A 178 -6.54 3.79 -20.98
CA MET A 178 -5.54 4.85 -21.22
C MET A 178 -4.22 4.58 -20.50
N TRP A 179 -4.28 4.01 -19.29
CA TRP A 179 -3.06 3.65 -18.56
C TRP A 179 -2.40 2.37 -19.07
N ARG A 180 -3.11 1.54 -19.85
CA ARG A 180 -2.60 0.25 -20.33
C ARG A 180 -1.39 0.37 -21.26
N GLY A 181 -1.20 1.52 -21.93
CA GLY A 181 -0.07 1.78 -22.82
C GLY A 181 0.47 3.21 -22.68
N GLY A 182 1.72 3.42 -23.07
CA GLY A 182 2.36 4.75 -23.12
C GLY A 182 2.75 5.37 -21.76
N CYS A 183 2.06 5.06 -20.67
CA CYS A 183 2.40 5.57 -19.34
C CYS A 183 3.40 4.67 -18.57
N ILE A 184 3.91 5.15 -17.43
CA ILE A 184 4.89 4.45 -16.61
C ILE A 184 4.29 3.23 -15.90
N ILE A 185 3.02 3.31 -15.49
CA ILE A 185 2.33 2.21 -14.78
C ILE A 185 1.74 1.14 -15.71
N ARG A 186 2.09 1.18 -17.01
CA ARG A 186 1.57 0.24 -18.01
C ARG A 186 1.90 -1.20 -17.63
N SER A 187 0.90 -2.07 -17.74
CA SER A 187 0.98 -3.45 -17.30
C SER A 187 -0.19 -4.28 -17.82
N ALA A 188 -0.02 -5.60 -17.89
CA ALA A 188 -1.11 -6.53 -18.19
C ALA A 188 -2.25 -6.41 -17.16
N PHE A 189 -1.89 -6.09 -15.91
CA PHE A 189 -2.80 -5.81 -14.79
C PHE A 189 -3.92 -4.81 -15.11
N LEU A 190 -3.62 -3.75 -15.86
CA LEU A 190 -4.61 -2.73 -16.25
C LEU A 190 -5.68 -3.25 -17.20
N GLY A 191 -5.37 -4.29 -17.98
CA GLY A 191 -6.38 -5.01 -18.78
C GLY A 191 -7.44 -5.64 -17.88
N LYS A 192 -7.04 -6.22 -16.75
CA LYS A 192 -7.96 -6.82 -15.77
C LYS A 192 -8.84 -5.80 -15.07
N ILE A 193 -8.31 -4.60 -14.78
CA ILE A 193 -9.11 -3.49 -14.25
C ILE A 193 -10.16 -3.06 -15.27
N LYS A 194 -9.78 -2.93 -16.55
CA LYS A 194 -10.73 -2.61 -17.62
C LYS A 194 -11.84 -3.67 -17.69
N GLU A 195 -11.47 -4.95 -17.73
CA GLU A 195 -12.44 -6.07 -17.76
C GLU A 195 -13.42 -6.00 -16.58
N ALA A 196 -12.96 -5.65 -15.37
CA ALA A 196 -13.81 -5.50 -14.19
C ALA A 196 -14.85 -4.38 -14.36
N PHE A 197 -14.43 -3.21 -14.85
CA PHE A 197 -15.34 -2.08 -15.09
C PHE A 197 -16.21 -2.25 -16.35
N ASP A 198 -15.77 -3.00 -17.36
CA ASP A 198 -16.62 -3.36 -18.50
C ASP A 198 -17.78 -4.25 -18.05
N LYS A 199 -17.53 -5.19 -17.11
CA LYS A 199 -18.57 -6.06 -16.54
C LYS A 199 -19.49 -5.31 -15.58
N ASN A 200 -18.93 -4.42 -14.76
CA ASN A 200 -19.69 -3.62 -13.81
C ASN A 200 -19.15 -2.18 -13.75
N PRO A 201 -19.73 -1.25 -14.53
CA PRO A 201 -19.32 0.16 -14.52
C PRO A 201 -19.49 0.84 -13.16
N GLU A 202 -20.45 0.38 -12.35
CA GLU A 202 -20.79 0.90 -11.02
C GLU A 202 -20.01 0.20 -9.89
N LEU A 203 -18.95 -0.53 -10.22
CA LEU A 203 -18.12 -1.24 -9.24
C LEU A 203 -17.55 -0.27 -8.20
N VAL A 204 -17.98 -0.44 -6.94
CA VAL A 204 -17.65 0.48 -5.86
C VAL A 204 -16.21 0.36 -5.35
N ASN A 205 -15.60 -0.83 -5.54
CA ASN A 205 -14.22 -1.13 -5.18
C ASN A 205 -13.72 -2.35 -5.99
N LEU A 206 -12.49 -2.27 -6.50
CA LEU A 206 -11.87 -3.35 -7.28
C LEU A 206 -11.77 -4.69 -6.53
N LEU A 207 -11.60 -4.67 -5.20
CA LEU A 207 -11.52 -5.87 -4.37
C LEU A 207 -12.82 -6.70 -4.35
N LEU A 208 -13.93 -6.16 -4.88
CA LEU A 208 -15.20 -6.86 -4.97
C LEU A 208 -15.42 -7.55 -6.33
N ASP A 209 -14.59 -7.24 -7.34
CA ASP A 209 -14.63 -7.97 -8.60
C ASP A 209 -14.08 -9.41 -8.40
N PRO A 210 -14.69 -10.43 -9.05
CA PRO A 210 -14.29 -11.83 -8.86
C PRO A 210 -12.81 -12.12 -9.12
N PHE A 211 -12.17 -11.49 -10.11
CA PHE A 211 -10.77 -11.74 -10.42
C PHE A 211 -9.86 -11.23 -9.30
N PHE A 212 -10.05 -9.98 -8.87
CA PHE A 212 -9.22 -9.40 -7.81
C PHE A 212 -9.48 -10.02 -6.44
N LYS A 213 -10.73 -10.39 -6.15
CA LYS A 213 -11.09 -11.13 -4.95
C LYS A 213 -10.31 -12.45 -4.87
N GLU A 214 -10.31 -13.23 -5.95
CA GLU A 214 -9.62 -14.52 -6.00
C GLU A 214 -8.10 -14.34 -5.90
N ALA A 215 -7.53 -13.38 -6.65
CA ALA A 215 -6.11 -13.07 -6.61
C ALA A 215 -5.62 -12.72 -5.19
N VAL A 216 -6.36 -11.88 -4.47
CA VAL A 216 -6.02 -11.54 -3.08
C VAL A 216 -6.25 -12.72 -2.14
N ALA A 217 -7.30 -13.52 -2.35
CA ALA A 217 -7.57 -14.71 -1.54
C ALA A 217 -6.45 -15.75 -1.62
N GLN A 218 -5.84 -15.92 -2.80
CA GLN A 218 -4.70 -16.80 -3.01
C GLN A 218 -3.40 -16.23 -2.42
N ALA A 219 -3.15 -14.93 -2.64
CA ALA A 219 -1.91 -14.27 -2.22
C ALA A 219 -1.84 -13.94 -0.71
N GLN A 220 -2.97 -13.83 0.00
CA GLN A 220 -2.97 -13.32 1.38
C GLN A 220 -2.13 -14.14 2.37
N ALA A 221 -1.92 -15.44 2.11
CA ALA A 221 -1.10 -16.28 3.00
C ALA A 221 0.39 -15.90 2.89
N GLY A 222 0.92 -15.81 1.68
CA GLY A 222 2.28 -15.32 1.42
C GLY A 222 2.46 -13.88 1.89
N TRP A 223 1.48 -13.03 1.57
CA TRP A 223 1.45 -11.63 2.00
C TRP A 223 1.59 -11.46 3.52
N ARG A 224 0.79 -12.18 4.31
CA ARG A 224 0.87 -12.14 5.78
C ARG A 224 2.20 -12.67 6.31
N ARG A 225 2.73 -13.76 5.72
CA ARG A 225 4.04 -14.30 6.10
C ARG A 225 5.14 -13.27 5.89
N VAL A 226 5.16 -12.58 4.75
CA VAL A 226 6.16 -11.56 4.44
C VAL A 226 6.06 -10.38 5.38
N VAL A 227 4.87 -9.79 5.55
CA VAL A 227 4.68 -8.63 6.44
C VAL A 227 5.04 -8.98 7.89
N GLY A 228 4.56 -10.12 8.40
CA GLY A 228 4.88 -10.57 9.75
C GLY A 228 6.38 -10.81 9.96
N THR A 229 7.03 -11.47 9.00
CA THR A 229 8.47 -11.74 9.05
C THR A 229 9.28 -10.45 9.00
N ALA A 230 8.93 -9.52 8.10
CA ALA A 230 9.61 -8.24 7.96
C ALA A 230 9.53 -7.43 9.25
N VAL A 231 8.36 -7.38 9.90
CA VAL A 231 8.17 -6.71 11.21
C VAL A 231 9.04 -7.34 12.29
N VAL A 232 9.04 -8.68 12.41
CA VAL A 232 9.86 -9.40 13.41
C VAL A 232 11.36 -9.13 13.22
N LEU A 233 11.82 -8.97 11.98
CA LEU A 233 13.23 -8.78 11.66
C LEU A 233 13.65 -7.32 11.45
N GLY A 234 12.73 -6.37 11.63
CA GLY A 234 13.02 -4.95 11.46
C GLY A 234 13.36 -4.56 10.01
N ILE A 235 12.81 -5.28 9.03
CA ILE A 235 12.88 -4.90 7.61
C ILE A 235 11.69 -3.96 7.32
N PRO A 236 11.92 -2.70 6.91
CA PRO A 236 10.83 -1.77 6.67
C PRO A 236 10.03 -2.17 5.42
N VAL A 237 8.72 -2.32 5.61
CA VAL A 237 7.73 -2.64 4.56
C VAL A 237 6.48 -1.75 4.66
N PRO A 238 6.62 -0.41 4.69
CA PRO A 238 5.51 0.50 4.96
C PRO A 238 4.36 0.40 3.93
N ALA A 239 4.64 0.23 2.63
CA ALA A 239 3.61 0.07 1.61
C ALA A 239 2.90 -1.29 1.73
N MET A 240 3.63 -2.41 1.86
CA MET A 240 3.00 -3.73 2.00
C MET A 240 2.20 -3.86 3.30
N SER A 241 2.71 -3.32 4.41
CA SER A 241 2.04 -3.38 5.71
C SER A 241 0.79 -2.49 5.76
N SER A 242 0.84 -1.28 5.22
CA SER A 242 -0.33 -0.39 5.14
C SER A 242 -1.42 -0.92 4.20
N ALA A 243 -1.05 -1.58 3.10
CA ALA A 243 -2.02 -2.26 2.25
C ALA A 243 -2.70 -3.43 2.98
N LEU A 244 -1.95 -4.21 3.77
CA LEU A 244 -2.53 -5.31 4.55
C LEU A 244 -3.48 -4.78 5.62
N GLY A 245 -3.08 -3.71 6.32
CA GLY A 245 -3.93 -3.00 7.27
C GLY A 245 -5.20 -2.44 6.63
N TYR A 246 -5.10 -1.88 5.42
CA TYR A 246 -6.27 -1.45 4.66
C TYR A 246 -7.18 -2.63 4.31
N TYR A 247 -6.63 -3.73 3.78
CA TYR A 247 -7.42 -4.90 3.39
C TYR A 247 -8.17 -5.50 4.58
N ASP A 248 -7.49 -5.71 5.71
CA ASP A 248 -8.10 -6.21 6.93
C ASP A 248 -9.12 -5.22 7.51
N GLY A 249 -8.85 -3.92 7.42
CA GLY A 249 -9.80 -2.88 7.81
C GLY A 249 -11.06 -2.86 6.94
N TYR A 250 -10.91 -2.93 5.62
CA TYR A 250 -11.99 -2.82 4.65
C TYR A 250 -12.93 -4.02 4.67
N ARG A 251 -12.41 -5.23 4.93
CA ARG A 251 -13.21 -6.46 5.01
C ARG A 251 -13.86 -6.68 6.39
N SER A 252 -13.59 -5.83 7.37
CA SER A 252 -14.14 -5.96 8.72
C SER A 252 -15.51 -5.30 8.80
N GLU A 253 -16.56 -6.08 9.05
CA GLU A 253 -17.92 -5.56 9.27
C GLU A 253 -17.96 -4.57 10.44
N ARG A 254 -17.18 -4.84 11.49
CA ARG A 254 -17.09 -3.99 12.68
C ARG A 254 -15.64 -3.67 13.02
N LEU A 255 -15.31 -2.39 12.96
CA LEU A 255 -14.02 -1.83 13.37
C LEU A 255 -14.08 -1.27 14.79
N PRO A 256 -12.93 -1.10 15.48
CA PRO A 256 -12.87 -0.53 16.83
C PRO A 256 -13.22 0.97 16.90
N ALA A 257 -13.69 1.57 15.81
CA ALA A 257 -14.10 2.98 15.75
C ALA A 257 -15.29 3.32 16.67
N ASN A 258 -16.01 2.31 17.17
CA ASN A 258 -17.02 2.51 18.21
C ASN A 258 -16.40 3.01 19.52
N LEU A 259 -15.20 2.54 19.90
CA LEU A 259 -14.48 3.07 21.07
C LEU A 259 -14.00 4.50 20.82
N LEU A 260 -13.52 4.78 19.60
CA LEU A 260 -13.14 6.14 19.20
C LEU A 260 -14.32 7.10 19.32
N GLN A 261 -15.52 6.70 18.88
CA GLN A 261 -16.73 7.50 19.06
C GLN A 261 -17.09 7.68 20.54
N ALA A 262 -17.00 6.63 21.36
CA ALA A 262 -17.23 6.74 22.80
C ALA A 262 -16.24 7.70 23.47
N GLN A 263 -14.95 7.66 23.10
CA GLN A 263 -13.94 8.60 23.59
C GLN A 263 -14.30 10.05 23.22
N ARG A 264 -14.65 10.31 21.96
CA ARG A 264 -15.06 11.64 21.47
C ARG A 264 -16.27 12.18 22.21
N ASP A 265 -17.27 11.34 22.45
CA ASP A 265 -18.44 11.72 23.22
C ASP A 265 -18.11 11.94 24.71
N TYR A 266 -17.20 11.15 25.27
CA TYR A 266 -16.75 11.28 26.66
C TYR A 266 -16.11 12.63 26.96
N PHE A 267 -15.07 13.02 26.23
CA PHE A 267 -14.32 14.23 26.56
C PHE A 267 -14.89 15.49 25.91
N GLY A 268 -15.66 15.35 24.84
CA GLY A 268 -16.06 16.46 23.98
C GLY A 268 -17.55 16.55 23.68
N ALA A 269 -18.38 15.64 24.22
CA ALA A 269 -19.82 15.58 23.97
C ALA A 269 -20.19 15.57 22.48
N HIS A 270 -19.33 14.95 21.66
CA HIS A 270 -19.43 14.93 20.20
C HIS A 270 -20.52 14.01 19.63
N THR A 271 -21.32 13.36 20.48
CA THR A 271 -22.38 12.42 20.13
C THR A 271 -21.89 11.19 19.33
N TYR A 272 -22.75 10.19 19.20
CA TYR A 272 -22.51 8.98 18.39
C TYR A 272 -23.82 8.36 17.90
N GLU A 273 -23.74 7.54 16.84
CA GLU A 273 -24.86 6.72 16.36
C GLU A 273 -24.87 5.32 17.01
N ARG A 274 -26.01 4.65 17.02
CA ARG A 274 -26.18 3.30 17.60
C ARG A 274 -26.59 2.28 16.55
N VAL A 275 -26.08 1.05 16.70
CA VAL A 275 -26.38 -0.08 15.78
C VAL A 275 -27.81 -0.63 15.91
N ASP A 276 -28.46 -0.37 17.03
CA ASP A 276 -29.84 -0.79 17.34
C ASP A 276 -30.87 0.33 17.06
N LYS A 277 -30.46 1.39 16.37
CA LYS A 277 -31.29 2.56 16.04
C LYS A 277 -31.16 2.92 14.56
N PRO A 278 -32.15 3.60 13.96
CA PRO A 278 -32.03 4.10 12.59
C PRO A 278 -30.81 5.01 12.43
N ARG A 279 -30.14 4.88 11.28
CA ARG A 279 -29.00 5.74 10.91
C ARG A 279 -29.44 7.21 10.82
N GLY A 280 -28.57 8.11 11.26
CA GLY A 280 -28.81 9.56 11.39
C GLY A 280 -29.30 9.98 12.77
N GLN A 281 -29.57 9.05 13.69
CA GLN A 281 -29.91 9.37 15.08
C GLN A 281 -28.65 9.41 15.95
N PHE A 282 -28.41 10.56 16.57
CA PHE A 282 -27.25 10.82 17.42
C PHE A 282 -27.63 10.83 18.91
N PHE A 283 -26.75 10.26 19.73
CA PHE A 283 -26.90 10.11 21.15
C PHE A 283 -25.69 10.71 21.87
N HIS A 284 -25.93 11.36 23.00
CA HIS A 284 -24.91 11.77 23.95
C HIS A 284 -25.09 10.99 25.23
N THR A 285 -24.00 10.50 25.83
CA THR A 285 -24.02 9.85 27.14
C THR A 285 -23.32 10.73 28.17
N ASN A 286 -23.95 10.89 29.34
CA ASN A 286 -23.27 11.48 30.50
C ASN A 286 -22.33 10.44 31.12
N TRP A 287 -21.11 10.34 30.59
CA TRP A 287 -20.15 9.30 30.99
C TRP A 287 -19.59 9.49 32.41
N THR A 288 -19.55 10.72 32.92
CA THR A 288 -18.96 11.03 34.23
C THR A 288 -19.98 10.99 35.36
N GLY A 289 -21.28 10.95 35.05
CA GLY A 289 -22.37 11.12 36.01
C GLY A 289 -22.45 12.53 36.63
N ARG A 290 -21.58 13.45 36.19
CA ARG A 290 -21.46 14.82 36.70
C ARG A 290 -21.54 15.86 35.58
N GLY A 291 -21.41 15.45 34.32
CA GLY A 291 -21.66 16.28 33.16
C GLY A 291 -23.17 16.53 32.99
N GLY A 292 -23.54 17.69 32.43
CA GLY A 292 -24.93 17.95 32.04
C GLY A 292 -25.37 17.12 30.82
N ALA A 293 -26.62 17.28 30.38
CA ALA A 293 -27.12 16.69 29.13
C ALA A 293 -26.67 17.45 27.87
N THR A 294 -25.72 18.38 28.01
CA THR A 294 -25.29 19.29 26.95
C THR A 294 -24.36 18.56 25.98
N ALA A 295 -24.79 18.43 24.73
CA ALA A 295 -23.99 17.89 23.64
C ALA A 295 -23.34 19.02 22.82
N SER A 296 -22.14 18.79 22.28
CA SER A 296 -21.54 19.66 21.26
C SER A 296 -22.21 19.35 19.92
N SER A 297 -23.49 19.69 19.74
CA SER A 297 -24.08 19.64 18.41
C SER A 297 -23.38 20.67 17.53
N THR A 298 -23.03 20.30 16.30
CA THR A 298 -22.63 21.26 15.28
C THR A 298 -23.69 22.36 15.17
N TYR A 299 -23.28 23.63 15.29
CA TYR A 299 -24.11 24.75 14.87
C TYR A 299 -24.37 24.61 13.38
N THR A 300 -25.52 24.05 13.00
CA THR A 300 -26.05 24.22 11.65
C THR A 300 -26.50 25.67 11.54
N VAL A 301 -25.69 26.50 10.88
CA VAL A 301 -26.13 27.77 10.29
C VAL A 301 -26.56 27.49 8.86
#